data_AF-A0A7C3SWD3-F1
#
_entry.id   AF-A0A7C3SWD3-F1
#
_cell.length_a   1.000
_cell.length_b   1.000
_cell.length_c   1.000
_cell.angle_alpha   90.00
_cell.angle_beta   90.00
_cell.angle_gamma   90.00
#
_symmetry.space_group_name_H-M   'P 1'
#
loop_
_entity.id
_entity.type
_entity.pdbx_description
1 polymer ?
#
loop_
_entity_poly.entity_id
_entity_poly.type
_entity_poly.pdbx_seq_one_letter_code
_entity_poly.pdbx_strand_id
1 'polypeptide(L)' 'AQVVYSAREEMVVNLEDFMVRRSLIFYEDPEQGLGCAERVAELLGRELGWDEEERKRQVEGYRRVVEQSRAYREE' A
#
# COMPACT_ATOMS: atom_id res chain seq x y z
N ALA A 1 0.47 14.27 -4.91
CA ALA A 1 -0.57 14.94 -4.10
C ALA A 1 -1.55 13.95 -3.45
N GLN A 2 -2.01 12.90 -4.16
CA GLN A 2 -3.05 11.99 -3.68
C GLN A 2 -2.72 11.23 -2.38
N VAL A 3 -1.52 10.64 -2.25
CA VAL A 3 -1.12 9.88 -1.05
C VAL A 3 -1.21 10.70 0.24
N VAL A 4 -0.71 11.95 0.22
CA VAL A 4 -0.70 12.85 1.38
C VAL A 4 -2.11 13.35 1.70
N TYR A 5 -2.92 13.64 0.68
CA TYR A 5 -4.31 14.05 0.87
C TYR A 5 -5.12 12.95 1.54
N SER A 6 -5.02 11.70 1.04
CA SER A 6 -5.74 10.56 1.61
C SER A 6 -5.33 10.25 3.05
N ALA A 7 -4.06 10.45 3.42
CA ALA A 7 -3.60 10.29 4.80
C ALA A 7 -4.24 11.30 5.76
N ARG A 8 -4.45 12.54 5.31
CA ARG A 8 -4.98 13.63 6.16
C ARG A 8 -6.49 13.67 6.22
N GLU A 9 -7.15 13.46 5.08
CA GLU A 9 -8.57 13.78 4.92
C GLU A 9 -9.46 12.53 4.71
N GLU A 10 -8.88 11.37 4.37
CA GLU A 10 -9.64 10.17 4.00
C GLU A 10 -9.45 8.98 4.95
N MET A 11 -8.87 9.25 6.13
CA MET A 11 -8.60 8.27 7.19
C MET A 11 -7.85 7.03 6.68
N VAL A 12 -6.86 7.22 5.81
CA VAL A 12 -5.95 6.12 5.47
C VAL A 12 -5.16 5.76 6.71
N VAL A 13 -5.30 4.51 7.15
CA VAL A 13 -4.65 4.01 8.38
C VAL A 13 -3.48 3.07 8.11
N ASN A 14 -3.37 2.51 6.90
CA ASN A 14 -2.31 1.58 6.52
C ASN A 14 -2.07 1.57 5.00
N LEU A 15 -0.99 0.92 4.56
CA LEU A 15 -0.59 0.89 3.15
C LEU A 15 -1.62 0.17 2.28
N GLU A 16 -2.14 -0.98 2.73
CA GLU A 16 -3.15 -1.75 2.01
C GLU A 16 -4.41 -0.91 1.73
N ASP A 17 -4.87 -0.15 2.70
CA ASP A 17 -6.06 0.70 2.58
C ASP A 17 -5.93 1.69 1.42
N PHE A 18 -4.78 2.36 1.33
CA PHE A 18 -4.51 3.26 0.23
C PHE A 18 -4.41 2.52 -1.11
N MET A 19 -3.62 1.44 -1.15
CA MET A 19 -3.29 0.73 -2.40
C MET A 19 -4.51 0.02 -3.01
N VAL A 20 -5.36 -0.56 -2.16
CA VAL A 20 -6.53 -1.33 -2.61
C VAL A 20 -7.76 -0.45 -2.77
N ARG A 21 -8.03 0.47 -1.83
CA ARG A 21 -9.35 1.13 -1.73
C ARG A 21 -9.34 2.62 -2.12
N ARG A 22 -8.20 3.29 -2.16
CA ARG A 22 -8.11 4.74 -2.47
C ARG A 22 -7.47 5.06 -3.81
N SER A 23 -6.41 4.33 -4.15
CA SER A 23 -5.71 4.51 -5.42
C SER A 23 -6.22 3.59 -6.52
N LEU A 24 -6.89 2.49 -6.17
CA LEU A 24 -7.33 1.42 -7.09
C LEU A 24 -6.18 0.75 -7.88
N ILE A 25 -4.93 1.11 -7.61
CA ILE A 25 -3.75 0.60 -8.34
C ILE A 25 -3.62 -0.91 -8.22
N PHE A 26 -4.12 -1.50 -7.13
CA PHE A 26 -4.20 -2.93 -6.94
C PHE A 26 -4.95 -3.65 -8.08
N TYR A 27 -5.92 -2.98 -8.72
CA TYR A 27 -6.73 -3.57 -9.80
C TYR A 27 -6.25 -3.14 -11.18
N GLU A 28 -5.60 -1.97 -11.30
CA GLU A 28 -5.21 -1.38 -12.60
C GLU A 28 -3.80 -1.79 -13.05
N ASP A 29 -2.89 -1.98 -12.10
CA ASP A 29 -1.50 -2.31 -12.39
C ASP A 29 -1.31 -3.85 -12.46
N PRO A 30 -0.64 -4.40 -13.49
CA PRO A 30 -0.39 -5.84 -13.60
C PRO A 30 0.41 -6.42 -12.43
N GLU A 31 1.32 -5.63 -11.85
CA GLU A 31 2.07 -5.98 -10.66
C GLU A 31 1.33 -5.61 -9.37
N GLN A 32 0.09 -5.12 -9.48
CA GLN A 32 -0.77 -4.68 -8.39
C GLN A 32 -0.07 -3.61 -7.54
N GLY A 33 0.68 -2.72 -8.16
CA GLY A 33 1.33 -1.59 -7.49
C GLY A 33 2.52 -1.95 -6.62
N LEU A 34 3.06 -3.17 -6.71
CA LEU A 34 4.26 -3.59 -5.96
C LEU A 34 5.46 -2.66 -6.25
N GLY A 35 5.61 -2.19 -7.49
CA GLY A 35 6.71 -1.31 -7.89
C GLY A 35 6.72 0.06 -7.22
N CYS A 36 5.57 0.54 -6.71
CA CYS A 36 5.47 1.83 -6.01
C CYS A 36 5.19 1.72 -4.51
N ALA A 37 4.96 0.50 -3.99
CA ALA A 37 4.58 0.26 -2.59
C ALA A 37 5.55 0.88 -1.57
N GLU A 38 6.86 0.74 -1.76
CA GLU A 38 7.88 1.34 -0.88
C GLU A 38 7.78 2.87 -0.83
N ARG A 39 7.57 3.51 -2.00
CA ARG A 39 7.47 4.96 -2.10
C ARG A 39 6.17 5.48 -1.48
N VAL A 40 5.06 4.77 -1.67
CA VAL A 40 3.79 5.10 -1.04
C VAL A 40 3.89 4.96 0.48
N ALA A 41 4.50 3.87 0.97
CA ALA A 41 4.70 3.64 2.39
C ALA A 41 5.59 4.71 3.04
N GLU A 42 6.59 5.22 2.32
CA GLU A 42 7.39 6.34 2.77
C GLU A 42 6.55 7.63 2.93
N LEU A 43 5.69 7.93 1.97
CA LEU A 43 4.82 9.12 2.02
C LEU A 43 3.76 9.01 3.12
N LEU A 44 3.07 7.86 3.22
CA LEU A 44 2.12 7.59 4.29
C LEU A 44 2.82 7.61 5.65
N GLY A 45 4.00 7.02 5.76
CA GLY A 45 4.75 6.97 7.01
C GLY A 45 5.14 8.34 7.54
N ARG A 46 5.48 9.29 6.66
CA ARG A 46 5.73 10.68 7.06
C ARG A 46 4.50 11.37 7.65
N GLU A 47 3.32 11.05 7.13
CA GLU A 47 2.06 11.67 7.58
C GLU A 47 1.47 10.96 8.81
N LEU A 48 1.63 9.63 8.89
CA LEU A 48 1.07 8.78 9.95
C LEU A 48 2.05 8.51 11.10
N GLY A 49 3.30 8.99 11.01
CA GLY A 49 4.30 8.87 12.06
C GLY A 49 4.96 7.49 12.15
N TRP A 50 5.10 6.78 11.02
CA TRP A 50 5.76 5.48 10.99
C TRP A 50 7.28 5.62 11.08
N ASP A 51 7.90 4.75 11.89
CA ASP A 51 9.34 4.52 11.84
C ASP A 51 9.71 3.58 10.68
N GLU A 52 11.00 3.31 10.52
CA GLU A 52 11.50 2.44 9.45
C GLU A 52 10.95 1.01 9.56
N GLU A 53 10.80 0.50 10.77
CA GLU A 53 10.35 -0.86 11.03
C GLU A 53 8.86 -1.01 10.73
N GLU A 54 8.03 -0.02 11.09
CA GLU A 54 6.63 0.02 10.72
C GLU A 54 6.47 0.14 9.21
N ARG A 55 7.27 0.99 8.54
CA ARG A 55 7.24 1.07 7.07
C ARG A 55 7.54 -0.28 6.42
N LYS A 56 8.57 -1.00 6.88
CA LYS A 56 8.88 -2.35 6.39
C LYS A 56 7.71 -3.31 6.63
N ARG A 57 7.13 -3.33 7.82
CA ARG A 57 5.95 -4.15 8.16
C ARG A 57 4.77 -3.88 7.23
N GLN A 58 4.50 -2.61 6.95
CA GLN A 58 3.42 -2.19 6.04
C GLN A 58 3.64 -2.71 4.61
N VAL A 59 4.86 -2.58 4.08
CA VAL A 59 5.17 -3.07 2.73
C VAL A 59 5.14 -4.59 2.67
N GLU A 60 5.70 -5.30 3.65
CA GLU A 60 5.60 -6.76 3.71
C GLU A 60 4.15 -7.24 3.83
N GLY A 61 3.34 -6.56 4.64
CA GLY A 61 1.90 -6.83 4.75
C GLY A 61 1.22 -6.72 3.39
N TYR A 62 1.49 -5.63 2.66
CA TYR A 62 0.94 -5.44 1.32
C TYR A 62 1.41 -6.50 0.31
N ARG A 63 2.69 -6.92 0.36
CA ARG A 63 3.20 -8.01 -0.48
C ARG A 63 2.41 -9.30 -0.27
N ARG A 64 2.12 -9.66 0.99
CA ARG A 64 1.31 -10.85 1.32
C ARG A 64 -0.10 -10.77 0.76
N VAL A 65 -0.72 -9.59 0.76
CA VAL A 65 -2.06 -9.37 0.14
C VAL A 65 -2.01 -9.64 -1.36
N VAL A 66 -0.98 -9.15 -2.05
CA VAL A 66 -0.79 -9.39 -3.49
C VAL A 66 -0.56 -10.88 -3.77
N GLU A 67 0.33 -11.54 -3.01
CA GLU A 67 0.60 -12.98 -3.12
C GLU A 67 -0.69 -13.80 -2.95
N GLN A 68 -1.47 -13.54 -1.90
CA GLN A 68 -2.74 -14.22 -1.64
C GLN A 68 -3.73 -14.02 -2.78
N SER A 69 -3.83 -12.81 -3.35
CA SER A 69 -4.72 -12.54 -4.47
C SER A 69 -4.34 -13.26 -5.77
N ARG A 70 -3.09 -13.71 -5.88
CA ARG A 70 -2.54 -14.43 -7.04
C ARG A 70 -2.49 -15.94 -6.86
N ALA A 71 -2.80 -16.47 -5.66
CA ALA A 71 -2.69 -17.89 -5.36
C ALA A 71 -3.43 -18.79 -6.36
N TYR A 72 -4.56 -18.33 -6.92
CA TYR A 72 -5.30 -19.07 -7.96
C TYR A 72 -4.52 -19.32 -9.26
N ARG A 73 -3.43 -18.58 -9.51
CA ARG A 73 -2.63 -18.69 -10.74
C ARG A 73 -1.63 -19.85 -10.71
N GLU A 74 -1.33 -20.36 -9.52
CA GLU A 74 -0.43 -21.49 -9.31
C GLU A 74 -1.18 -22.83 -9.19
N GLU A 75 -2.51 -22.79 -9.14
CA GLU A 75 -3.42 -23.94 -9.23
C GLU A 75 -3.75 -24.30 -10.69
#